data_AF-A0A7C1ASI1-F1
#
_entry.id   AF-A0A7C1ASI1-F1
#
_cell.length_a   1.000
_cell.length_b   1.000
_cell.length_c   1.000
_cell.angle_alpha   90.00
_cell.angle_beta   90.00
_cell.angle_gamma   90.00
#
_symmetry.space_group_name_H-M   'P 1'
#
loop_
_entity.id
_entity.type
_entity.pdbx_description
1 polymer ?
#
loop_
_entity_poly.entity_id
_entity_poly.type
_entity_poly.pdbx_seq_one_letter_code
_entity_poly.pdbx_strand_id
1 'polypeptide(L)' 'MDRNTLLEHRLLWVVEPGEKRFADELKNLTGPEQELFTALRSNSLGTNIRLEQERIQYEYVMGAVLNTRAY' A
#
# COMPACT_ATOMS: atom_id res chain seq x y z
N MET A 1 1.88 3.52 -3.35
CA MET A 1 2.14 2.12 -3.78
C MET A 1 0.97 1.65 -4.63
N ASP A 2 1.21 0.78 -5.61
CA ASP A 2 0.15 0.20 -6.42
C ASP A 2 -0.52 -1.01 -5.74
N ARG A 3 -1.65 -1.44 -6.32
CA ARG A 3 -2.48 -2.54 -5.81
C ARG A 3 -1.77 -3.90 -5.91
N ASN A 4 -0.94 -4.13 -6.91
CA ASN A 4 -0.28 -5.42 -7.10
C ASN A 4 0.75 -5.64 -5.99
N THR A 5 1.56 -4.62 -5.70
CA THR A 5 2.51 -4.61 -4.58
C THR A 5 1.81 -4.98 -3.26
N LEU A 6 0.64 -4.39 -2.97
CA LEU A 6 -0.14 -4.72 -1.78
C LEU A 6 -0.59 -6.20 -1.77
N LEU A 7 -1.13 -6.68 -2.88
CA LEU A 7 -1.74 -8.02 -2.98
C LEU A 7 -0.69 -9.15 -2.96
N GLU A 8 0.47 -8.93 -3.56
CA GLU A 8 1.60 -9.88 -3.55
C GLU A 8 2.14 -10.09 -2.13
N HIS A 9 2.06 -9.07 -1.27
CA HIS A 9 2.58 -9.08 0.09
C HIS A 9 1.49 -9.27 1.16
N ARG A 10 0.44 -10.04 0.85
CA ARG A 10 -0.64 -10.38 1.81
C ARG A 10 -0.15 -10.97 3.14
N LEU A 11 0.96 -11.69 3.12
CA LEU A 11 1.57 -12.25 4.33
C LEU A 11 2.12 -11.17 5.29
N LEU A 12 2.34 -9.95 4.80
CA LEU A 12 2.81 -8.80 5.57
C LEU A 12 1.67 -7.84 5.94
N TRP A 13 0.42 -8.24 5.71
CA TRP A 13 -0.72 -7.46 6.14
C TRP A 13 -0.90 -7.57 7.66
N VAL A 14 -1.17 -6.42 8.26
CA VAL A 14 -1.56 -6.31 9.66
C VAL A 14 -2.87 -5.56 9.77
N VAL A 15 -3.57 -5.77 10.88
CA VAL A 15 -4.74 -4.97 11.24
C VAL A 15 -4.25 -3.80 12.08
N GLU A 16 -4.37 -2.57 11.57
CA GLU A 16 -4.04 -1.38 12.35
C GLU A 16 -5.19 -1.01 13.32
N PRO A 17 -4.87 -0.51 14.52
CA PRO A 17 -5.88 0.00 15.43
C PRO A 17 -6.70 1.14 14.79
N GLY A 18 -8.02 1.15 15.01
CA GLY A 18 -8.93 2.09 14.37
C GLY A 18 -8.59 3.56 14.63
N GLU A 19 -8.10 3.87 15.83
CA GLU A 19 -7.69 5.20 16.25
C GLU A 19 -6.40 5.70 15.58
N LYS A 20 -5.61 4.79 15.00
CA LYS A 20 -4.37 5.13 14.27
C LYS A 20 -4.59 5.32 12.78
N ARG A 21 -5.81 5.06 12.28
CA ARG A 21 -6.10 5.17 10.86
C ARG A 21 -6.06 6.60 10.40
N PHE A 22 -5.36 6.82 9.29
CA PHE A 22 -5.44 8.08 8.58
C PHE A 22 -6.78 8.18 7.85
N ALA A 23 -7.65 9.07 8.31
CA ALA A 23 -9.01 9.24 7.77
C ALA A 23 -9.18 10.48 6.87
N ASP A 24 -8.10 11.26 6.66
CA ASP A 24 -8.14 12.46 5.84
C ASP A 24 -7.74 12.16 4.38
N GLU A 25 -7.64 13.19 3.55
CA GLU A 25 -7.25 13.07 2.15
C GLU A 25 -5.73 13.16 1.95
N LEU A 26 -5.19 12.29 1.09
CA LEU A 26 -3.81 12.33 0.64
C LEU A 26 -3.75 13.01 -0.73
N LYS A 27 -3.17 14.21 -0.79
CA LYS A 27 -3.23 15.07 -1.99
C LYS A 27 -2.25 14.71 -3.12
N ASN A 28 -1.22 13.93 -2.82
CA ASN A 28 -0.10 13.67 -3.72
C ASN A 28 -0.07 12.21 -4.22
N LEU A 29 -1.23 11.56 -4.29
CA LEU A 29 -1.35 10.21 -4.85
C LEU A 29 -1.63 10.28 -6.35
N THR A 30 -1.03 9.35 -7.10
CA THR A 30 -1.50 9.07 -8.47
C THR A 30 -2.92 8.51 -8.44
N GLY A 31 -3.64 8.53 -9.57
CA GLY A 31 -5.01 7.97 -9.65
C GLY A 31 -5.13 6.54 -9.10
N PRO A 32 -4.28 5.59 -9.55
CA PRO A 32 -4.28 4.23 -9.02
C PRO A 32 -3.99 4.13 -7.51
N GLU A 33 -3.11 5.00 -7.00
CA GLU A 33 -2.81 5.04 -5.56
C GLU A 33 -3.99 5.59 -4.75
N GLN A 34 -4.68 6.60 -5.26
CA GLN A 34 -5.88 7.15 -4.64
C GLN A 34 -7.01 6.11 -4.58
N GLU A 35 -7.19 5.33 -5.63
CA GLU A 35 -8.15 4.21 -5.65
C GLU A 35 -7.81 3.13 -4.62
N LEU A 36 -6.52 2.78 -4.51
CA LEU A 36 -6.05 1.82 -3.51
C LEU A 36 -6.26 2.34 -2.10
N PHE A 37 -5.87 3.59 -1.84
CA PHE A 37 -6.05 4.23 -0.54
C PHE A 37 -7.53 4.29 -0.15
N THR A 38 -8.41 4.65 -1.08
CA THR A 38 -9.86 4.67 -0.85
C THR A 38 -10.39 3.27 -0.49
N ALA A 39 -9.95 2.23 -1.20
CA ALA A 39 -10.36 0.85 -0.93
C ALA A 39 -9.87 0.32 0.42
N LEU A 40 -8.66 0.72 0.85
CA LEU A 40 -8.15 0.43 2.20
C LEU A 40 -8.96 1.18 3.24
N ARG A 41 -9.22 2.49 3.03
CA ARG A 41 -10.02 3.34 3.92
C ARG A 41 -11.43 2.79 4.14
N SER A 42 -12.09 2.34 3.08
CA SER A 42 -13.43 1.75 3.12
C SER A 42 -13.48 0.30 3.57
N ASN A 43 -12.35 -0.32 3.94
CA ASN A 43 -12.22 -1.72 4.34
C ASN A 43 -12.67 -2.73 3.26
N SER A 44 -12.66 -2.34 1.97
CA SER A 44 -13.07 -3.22 0.87
C SER A 44 -12.10 -4.39 0.63
N LEU A 45 -10.87 -4.29 1.13
CA LEU A 45 -9.84 -5.34 1.05
C LEU A 45 -9.67 -6.13 2.36
N GLY A 46 -10.41 -5.76 3.40
CA GLY A 46 -10.30 -6.29 4.76
C GLY A 46 -10.39 -5.17 5.80
N THR A 47 -10.71 -5.53 7.03
CA THR A 47 -10.87 -4.58 8.13
C THR A 47 -9.53 -4.02 8.57
N ASN A 48 -9.35 -2.71 8.42
CA ASN A 48 -8.21 -1.92 8.86
C ASN A 48 -6.86 -2.52 8.41
N ILE A 49 -6.79 -2.96 7.15
CA ILE A 49 -5.57 -3.53 6.59
C ILE A 49 -4.51 -2.44 6.41
N ARG A 50 -3.31 -2.71 6.91
CA ARG A 50 -2.08 -1.96 6.63
C ARG A 50 -0.98 -2.92 6.18
N LEU A 51 -0.14 -2.48 5.27
CA LEU A 51 1.04 -3.22 4.84
C LEU A 51 2.26 -2.77 5.66
N GLU A 52 3.00 -3.71 6.23
CA GLU A 52 4.33 -3.46 6.83
C GLU A 52 5.39 -3.39 5.72
N GLN A 53 5.44 -2.25 5.03
CA GLN A 53 6.31 -2.05 3.87
C GLN A 53 7.79 -2.25 4.22
N GLU A 54 8.20 -1.91 5.44
CA GLU A 54 9.56 -2.08 5.94
C GLU A 54 9.98 -3.55 6.10
N ARG A 55 9.02 -4.50 6.04
CA ARG A 55 9.28 -5.94 6.05
C ARG A 55 9.40 -6.55 4.66
N ILE A 56 9.14 -5.78 3.61
CA ILE A 56 9.34 -6.24 2.22
C ILE A 56 10.85 -6.40 1.99
N GLN A 57 11.26 -7.55 1.45
CA GLN A 57 12.67 -7.81 1.19
C GLN A 57 13.25 -6.79 0.21
N TYR A 58 14.49 -6.37 0.46
CA TYR A 58 15.16 -5.33 -0.31
C TYR A 58 15.22 -5.60 -1.82
N GLU A 59 15.27 -6.87 -2.24
CA GLU A 59 15.27 -7.28 -3.65
C GLU A 59 14.04 -6.77 -4.42
N TYR A 60 12.86 -6.74 -3.79
CA TYR A 60 11.65 -6.18 -4.40
C TYR A 60 11.75 -4.68 -4.62
N VAL A 61 12.37 -3.97 -3.66
CA VAL A 61 12.62 -2.53 -3.78
C VAL A 61 13.59 -2.26 -4.93
N MET A 62 14.64 -3.07 -5.04
CA MET A 62 15.58 -2.97 -6.16
C MET A 62 14.89 -3.20 -7.50
N GLY A 63 14.04 -4.22 -7.62
CA GLY A 63 13.23 -4.45 -8.81
C GLY A 63 12.35 -3.25 -9.16
N ALA A 64 11.63 -2.70 -8.19
CA ALA A 64 10.75 -1.55 -8.39
C ALA A 64 11.53 -0.30 -8.84
N VAL A 65 12.64 0.03 -8.16
CA VAL A 65 13.45 1.22 -8.49
C VAL A 65 14.14 1.09 -9.84
N LEU A 66 14.66 -0.10 -10.18
CA LEU A 66 15.31 -0.35 -11.47
C LEU A 66 14.29 -0.36 -12.62
N ASN A 67 13.09 -0.90 -12.42
CA ASN A 67 12.02 -0.85 -13.42
C ASN A 67 11.46 0.57 -13.61
N THR A 68 11.54 1.43 -12.59
CA THR A 68 11.08 2.83 -12.67
C THR A 68 12.04 3.72 -13.49
N ARG A 69 13.26 3.26 -13.81
CA ARG A 69 14.27 4.02 -14.58
C ARG A 69 14.18 3.85 -16.10
N ALA A 70 13.16 3.19 -16.62
CA ALA A 70 12.91 3.11 -18.05
C ALA A 70 12.07 4.30 -18.56
N TYR A 71 12.61 5.52 -18.46
CA TYR A 71 12.14 6.70 -19.20
C TYR A 71 13.32 7.62 -19.52
#